data_AF-A0A8J5CS02-F1
#
_entry.id   AF-A0A8J5CS02-F1
#
_cell.length_a   1.000
_cell.length_b   1.000
_cell.length_c   1.000
_cell.angle_alpha   90.00
_cell.angle_beta   90.00
_cell.angle_gamma   90.00
#
_symmetry.space_group_name_H-M   'P 1'
#
loop_
_entity.id
_entity.type
_entity.pdbx_description
1 polymer ?
#
loop_
_entity_poly.entity_id
_entity_poly.type
_entity_poly.pdbx_seq_one_letter_code
_entity_poly.pdbx_strand_id
1 'polypeptide(L)'
;MMSCTDAQIGGLRLINSTMMHVSVAKSERVGISNITIIAPEDSPNTDGIHVQESKFVNISNSIIGTGDDCVSLSEGAEDITIRNVTCGPGHGISIGSLGKKGSRATASNIHVSNCTLTQTTNGVRIKTWQARSPFSMIFGGSGFARNISFVNITMNGVTHPIIIDQYYCPNSVCDVHESAVEVIDVKYIGVTGSSSRDVAVALNCSQSVPCNGIVMDSVNLWHANEGEEVQSHCINANGSARNQVTPAVSCLTQGNLAS
;
A
#
# COMPACT_ATOMS: atom_id res chain seq x y z
N MET A 1 6.64 19.70 -5.21
CA MET A 1 5.90 20.03 -6.45
C MET A 1 4.45 20.26 -6.07
N MET A 2 3.96 21.49 -6.19
CA MET A 2 2.60 21.85 -5.83
C MET A 2 1.96 22.61 -6.99
N SER A 3 0.75 22.22 -7.38
CA SER A 3 0.02 22.87 -8.49
C SER A 3 0.84 22.91 -9.79
N CYS A 4 1.60 21.85 -10.05
CA CYS A 4 2.39 21.71 -11.26
C CYS A 4 1.60 20.96 -12.34
N THR A 5 1.84 21.30 -13.59
CA THR A 5 1.32 20.59 -14.75
C THR A 5 2.48 20.37 -15.72
N ASP A 6 2.61 19.17 -16.28
CA ASP A 6 3.68 18.81 -17.22
C ASP A 6 5.09 19.02 -16.63
N ALA A 7 5.34 18.38 -15.48
CA ALA A 7 6.58 18.56 -14.74
C ALA A 7 7.36 17.26 -14.60
N GLN A 8 8.69 17.36 -14.60
CA GLN A 8 9.57 16.21 -14.49
C GLN A 8 10.70 16.48 -13.49
N ILE A 9 10.99 15.47 -12.67
CA ILE A 9 12.22 15.40 -11.88
C ILE A 9 12.93 14.08 -12.16
N GLY A 10 14.26 14.12 -12.21
CA GLY A 10 15.03 12.90 -12.33
C GLY A 10 16.54 13.09 -12.23
N GLY A 11 17.25 11.98 -12.02
CA GLY A 11 18.71 11.98 -11.89
C GLY A 11 19.23 12.61 -10.60
N LEU A 12 18.38 12.70 -9.57
CA LEU A 12 18.71 13.36 -8.31
C LEU A 12 19.04 12.36 -7.20
N ARG A 13 19.95 12.76 -6.32
CA ARG A 13 20.20 12.09 -5.05
C ARG A 13 19.75 12.99 -3.90
N LEU A 14 18.75 12.55 -3.14
CA LEU A 14 18.16 13.28 -2.01
C LEU A 14 18.51 12.54 -0.73
N ILE A 15 19.05 13.25 0.27
CA ILE A 15 19.65 12.64 1.47
C ILE A 15 19.16 13.35 2.71
N ASN A 16 18.69 12.56 3.69
CA ASN A 16 18.37 13.00 5.05
C ASN A 16 17.45 14.22 5.09
N SER A 17 16.35 14.19 4.32
CA SER A 17 15.28 15.17 4.52
C SER A 17 14.76 15.08 5.96
N THR A 18 14.38 16.20 6.55
CA THR A 18 13.80 16.24 7.89
C THR A 18 12.32 15.79 7.91
N MET A 19 11.72 15.64 6.73
CA MET A 19 10.35 15.17 6.48
C MET A 19 10.34 14.39 5.13
N MET A 20 9.24 14.40 4.40
CA MET A 20 9.13 13.82 3.05
C MET A 20 10.21 14.39 2.11
N HIS A 21 10.80 13.55 1.24
CA HIS A 21 11.84 13.97 0.30
C HIS A 21 11.25 14.61 -0.96
N VAL A 22 10.21 13.99 -1.51
CA VAL A 22 9.48 14.52 -2.67
C VAL A 22 8.00 14.53 -2.36
N SER A 23 7.37 15.69 -2.40
CA SER A 23 5.92 15.83 -2.31
C SER A 23 5.34 16.30 -3.65
N VAL A 24 4.35 15.59 -4.16
CA VAL A 24 3.54 15.95 -5.34
C VAL A 24 2.12 16.21 -4.87
N ALA A 25 1.70 17.47 -4.90
CA ALA A 25 0.40 17.89 -4.40
C ALA A 25 -0.36 18.67 -5.47
N LYS A 26 -1.65 18.41 -5.64
CA LYS A 26 -2.53 19.20 -6.53
C LYS A 26 -1.99 19.33 -7.96
N SER A 27 -1.30 18.30 -8.44
CA SER A 27 -0.52 18.34 -9.68
C SER A 27 -1.03 17.35 -10.72
N GLU A 28 -0.71 17.59 -11.99
CA GLU A 28 -1.13 16.76 -13.10
C GLU A 28 0.05 16.47 -14.05
N ARG A 29 0.15 15.25 -14.57
CA ARG A 29 1.20 14.84 -15.54
C ARG A 29 2.60 15.11 -14.98
N VAL A 30 2.93 14.40 -13.91
CA VAL A 30 4.21 14.50 -13.21
C VAL A 30 5.04 13.25 -13.42
N GLY A 31 6.25 13.40 -13.94
CA GLY A 31 7.24 12.33 -14.09
C GLY A 31 8.33 12.39 -13.02
N ILE A 32 8.54 11.30 -12.29
CA ILE A 32 9.64 11.12 -11.33
C ILE A 32 10.43 9.89 -11.77
N SER A 33 11.71 10.05 -12.09
CA SER A 33 12.50 8.92 -12.59
C SER A 33 13.98 8.98 -12.25
N ASN A 34 14.63 7.82 -12.08
CA ASN A 34 16.08 7.74 -11.87
C ASN A 34 16.54 8.55 -10.65
N ILE A 35 15.79 8.52 -9.55
CA ILE A 35 16.18 9.19 -8.31
C ILE A 35 16.66 8.19 -7.26
N THR A 36 17.53 8.65 -6.38
CA THR A 36 17.99 7.91 -5.20
C THR A 36 17.65 8.71 -3.95
N ILE A 37 16.88 8.12 -3.04
CA ILE A 37 16.49 8.70 -1.76
C ILE A 37 17.12 7.88 -0.64
N ILE A 38 17.76 8.56 0.31
CA ILE A 38 18.43 7.93 1.45
C ILE A 38 18.12 8.72 2.71
N ALA A 39 17.47 8.07 3.68
CA ALA A 39 17.34 8.55 5.06
C ALA A 39 17.51 7.37 6.05
N PRO A 40 17.85 7.65 7.32
CA PRO A 40 17.96 6.62 8.34
C PRO A 40 16.61 5.91 8.57
N GLU A 41 16.65 4.60 8.81
CA GLU A 41 15.46 3.75 9.04
C GLU A 41 14.67 4.17 10.28
N ASP A 42 15.33 4.73 11.29
CA ASP A 42 14.73 5.20 12.54
C ASP A 42 14.25 6.66 12.46
N SER A 43 14.33 7.30 11.29
CA SER A 43 13.93 8.69 11.08
C SER A 43 12.44 8.81 10.72
N PRO A 44 11.58 9.23 11.67
CA PRO A 44 10.13 9.23 11.45
C PRO A 44 9.73 10.23 10.36
N ASN A 45 8.66 9.91 9.60
CA ASN A 45 8.04 10.82 8.63
C ASN A 45 8.95 11.26 7.48
N THR A 46 9.99 10.49 7.19
CA THR A 46 10.94 10.73 6.10
C THR A 46 10.51 10.07 4.79
N ASP A 47 9.21 10.10 4.46
CA ASP A 47 8.67 9.46 3.26
C ASP A 47 9.51 9.76 2.02
N GLY A 48 9.64 8.78 1.12
CA GLY A 48 10.38 8.95 -0.12
C GLY A 48 9.62 9.88 -1.07
N ILE A 49 8.56 9.35 -1.68
CA ILE A 49 7.68 10.12 -2.56
C ILE A 49 6.26 10.10 -2.01
N HIS A 50 5.75 11.28 -1.67
CA HIS A 50 4.38 11.49 -1.24
C HIS A 50 3.55 12.10 -2.38
N VAL A 51 2.41 11.48 -2.71
CA VAL A 51 1.48 11.99 -3.73
C VAL A 51 0.11 12.23 -3.12
N GLN A 52 -0.43 13.43 -3.30
CA GLN A 52 -1.75 13.83 -2.81
C GLN A 52 -2.48 14.67 -3.86
N GLU A 53 -3.80 14.46 -4.01
CA GLU A 53 -4.68 15.27 -4.87
C GLU A 53 -4.10 15.46 -6.29
N SER A 54 -3.49 14.42 -6.86
CA SER A 54 -2.73 14.53 -8.12
C SER A 54 -3.10 13.43 -9.09
N LYS A 55 -3.01 13.73 -10.39
CA LYS A 55 -3.37 12.80 -11.47
C LYS A 55 -2.24 12.58 -12.48
N PHE A 56 -2.22 11.41 -13.11
CA PHE A 56 -1.22 11.06 -14.14
C PHE A 56 0.22 11.22 -13.63
N VAL A 57 0.50 10.62 -12.46
CA VAL A 57 1.84 10.64 -11.87
C VAL A 57 2.55 9.33 -12.19
N ASN A 58 3.74 9.41 -12.78
CA ASN A 58 4.57 8.26 -13.11
C ASN A 58 5.87 8.29 -12.31
N ILE A 59 6.09 7.29 -11.46
CA ILE A 59 7.28 7.10 -10.64
C ILE A 59 8.02 5.87 -11.16
N SER A 60 9.29 6.01 -11.55
CA SER A 60 10.03 4.87 -12.11
C SER A 60 11.53 4.82 -11.84
N ASN A 61 12.10 3.62 -11.95
CA ASN A 61 13.55 3.37 -11.97
C ASN A 61 14.27 4.07 -10.80
N SER A 62 13.76 3.94 -9.58
CA SER A 62 14.25 4.70 -8.42
C SER A 62 14.60 3.78 -7.25
N ILE A 63 15.54 4.21 -6.42
CA ILE A 63 16.00 3.49 -5.23
C ILE A 63 15.70 4.37 -4.02
N ILE A 64 14.92 3.86 -3.08
CA ILE A 64 14.39 4.65 -1.97
C ILE A 64 14.56 3.87 -0.66
N GLY A 65 15.39 4.39 0.23
CA GLY A 65 15.52 3.95 1.62
C GLY A 65 15.19 5.08 2.56
N THR A 66 14.25 4.85 3.49
CA THR A 66 13.67 5.88 4.37
C THR A 66 13.34 5.29 5.74
N GLY A 67 12.96 6.13 6.69
CA GLY A 67 12.36 5.69 7.96
C GLY A 67 10.83 5.67 7.96
N ASP A 68 10.19 6.03 6.85
CA ASP A 68 8.74 5.95 6.65
C ASP A 68 8.40 5.35 5.27
N ASP A 69 7.21 5.62 4.72
CA ASP A 69 6.73 5.07 3.44
C ASP A 69 7.71 5.37 2.28
N CYS A 70 8.07 4.34 1.52
CA CYS A 70 8.89 4.47 0.31
C CYS A 70 8.16 5.31 -0.74
N VAL A 71 6.90 4.96 -0.98
CA VAL A 71 5.94 5.78 -1.74
C VAL A 71 4.62 5.77 -0.99
N SER A 72 4.07 6.95 -0.71
CA SER A 72 2.76 7.12 -0.08
C SER A 72 1.78 7.85 -1.01
N LEU A 73 0.61 7.25 -1.23
CA LEU A 73 -0.45 7.79 -2.08
C LEU A 73 -1.67 8.17 -1.21
N SER A 74 -1.86 9.46 -0.98
CA SER A 74 -2.93 10.02 -0.15
C SER A 74 -4.23 10.22 -0.94
N GLU A 75 -5.21 10.84 -0.27
CA GLU A 75 -6.48 11.22 -0.88
C GLU A 75 -6.31 12.02 -2.18
N GLY A 76 -7.15 11.72 -3.16
CA GLY A 76 -7.16 12.34 -4.48
C GLY A 76 -6.09 11.83 -5.45
N ALA A 77 -5.37 10.75 -5.14
CA ALA A 77 -4.43 10.12 -6.06
C ALA A 77 -5.19 9.31 -7.15
N GLU A 78 -4.97 9.66 -8.42
CA GLU A 78 -5.67 9.06 -9.56
C GLU A 78 -4.72 8.82 -10.74
N ASP A 79 -4.85 7.69 -11.43
CA ASP A 79 -4.01 7.35 -12.59
C ASP A 79 -2.50 7.41 -12.26
N ILE A 80 -2.11 6.62 -11.27
CA ILE A 80 -0.74 6.59 -10.74
C ILE A 80 -0.04 5.33 -11.21
N THR A 81 1.17 5.48 -11.78
CA THR A 81 2.03 4.35 -12.14
C THR A 81 3.31 4.39 -11.31
N ILE A 82 3.65 3.28 -10.66
CA ILE A 82 4.91 3.06 -9.94
C ILE A 82 5.57 1.84 -10.56
N ARG A 83 6.76 1.99 -11.13
CA ARG A 83 7.40 0.88 -11.86
C ARG A 83 8.91 0.81 -11.67
N ASN A 84 9.47 -0.39 -11.47
CA ASN A 84 10.92 -0.57 -11.30
C ASN A 84 11.46 0.26 -10.12
N VAL A 85 10.79 0.20 -8.96
CA VAL A 85 11.24 0.90 -7.75
C VAL A 85 11.78 -0.11 -6.75
N THR A 86 12.96 0.15 -6.21
CA THR A 86 13.53 -0.60 -5.09
C THR A 86 13.30 0.20 -3.81
N CYS A 87 12.54 -0.38 -2.88
CA CYS A 87 12.28 0.19 -1.56
C CYS A 87 13.07 -0.59 -0.51
N GLY A 88 13.63 0.09 0.49
CA GLY A 88 14.25 -0.58 1.63
C GLY A 88 15.49 0.11 2.15
N PRO A 89 15.59 0.36 3.48
CA PRO A 89 14.55 0.14 4.51
C PRO A 89 13.37 1.13 4.40
N GLY A 90 12.34 0.99 5.25
CA GLY A 90 11.18 1.89 5.33
C GLY A 90 9.82 1.19 5.47
N HIS A 91 8.71 1.89 5.27
CA HIS A 91 7.35 1.35 5.46
C HIS A 91 6.71 0.73 4.20
N GLY A 92 7.44 0.65 3.08
CA GLY A 92 6.96 0.06 1.84
C GLY A 92 6.12 1.01 0.98
N ILE A 93 5.29 0.46 0.10
CA ILE A 93 4.41 1.24 -0.79
C ILE A 93 3.01 1.25 -0.20
N SER A 94 2.55 2.43 0.19
CA SER A 94 1.29 2.61 0.92
C SER A 94 0.28 3.45 0.14
N ILE A 95 -0.94 2.94 0.01
CA ILE A 95 -2.13 3.74 -0.34
C ILE A 95 -2.83 4.12 0.96
N GLY A 96 -2.97 5.42 1.18
CA GLY A 96 -3.52 6.03 2.38
C GLY A 96 -2.45 6.60 3.32
N SER A 97 -2.83 7.03 4.51
CA SER A 97 -4.14 6.77 5.13
C SER A 97 -5.29 7.53 4.48
N LEU A 98 -6.37 6.84 4.11
CA LEU A 98 -7.55 7.44 3.48
C LEU A 98 -8.67 7.70 4.50
N GLY A 99 -9.41 8.79 4.34
CA GLY A 99 -10.65 9.03 5.09
C GLY A 99 -10.46 9.55 6.51
N LYS A 100 -9.33 10.20 6.78
CA LYS A 100 -8.99 10.73 8.10
C LYS A 100 -10.08 11.65 8.63
N LYS A 101 -10.45 11.50 9.91
CA LYS A 101 -11.52 12.27 10.57
C LYS A 101 -12.88 12.16 9.86
N GLY A 102 -13.19 11.01 9.27
CA GLY A 102 -14.44 10.80 8.55
C GLY A 102 -14.52 11.52 7.20
N SER A 103 -13.39 11.98 6.66
CA SER A 103 -13.36 12.64 5.36
C SER A 103 -13.76 11.67 4.24
N ARG A 104 -14.29 12.24 3.16
CA ARG A 104 -14.44 11.51 1.90
C ARG A 104 -13.09 11.50 1.18
N ALA A 105 -12.50 10.33 0.97
CA ALA A 105 -11.24 10.15 0.29
C ALA A 105 -11.39 9.23 -0.93
N THR A 106 -10.64 9.53 -1.99
CA THR A 106 -10.61 8.72 -3.22
C THR A 106 -9.19 8.38 -3.61
N ALA A 107 -8.95 7.13 -4.01
CA ALA A 107 -7.72 6.68 -4.64
C ALA A 107 -8.12 5.71 -5.76
N SER A 108 -7.67 5.93 -7.00
CA SER A 108 -8.10 5.05 -8.11
C SER A 108 -7.12 4.93 -9.25
N ASN A 109 -7.20 3.80 -9.96
CA ASN A 109 -6.36 3.49 -11.13
C ASN A 109 -4.87 3.56 -10.77
N ILE A 110 -4.46 2.74 -9.81
CA ILE A 110 -3.09 2.71 -9.31
C ILE A 110 -2.43 1.42 -9.75
N HIS A 111 -1.31 1.55 -10.46
CA HIS A 111 -0.57 0.42 -11.00
C HIS A 111 0.85 0.42 -10.48
N VAL A 112 1.15 -0.53 -9.60
CA VAL A 112 2.49 -0.77 -9.04
C VAL A 112 3.05 -2.03 -9.68
N SER A 113 4.22 -1.94 -10.31
CA SER A 113 4.79 -3.09 -11.03
C SER A 113 6.31 -3.21 -10.99
N ASN A 114 6.80 -4.45 -10.99
CA ASN A 114 8.23 -4.76 -11.04
C ASN A 114 9.03 -4.05 -9.93
N CYS A 115 8.49 -4.05 -8.70
CA CYS A 115 9.14 -3.40 -7.56
C CYS A 115 9.76 -4.43 -6.63
N THR A 116 10.84 -4.05 -5.97
CA THR A 116 11.52 -4.89 -4.96
C THR A 116 11.47 -4.18 -3.62
N LEU A 117 11.00 -4.86 -2.59
CA LEU A 117 10.93 -4.34 -1.22
C LEU A 117 11.85 -5.18 -0.35
N THR A 118 12.84 -4.55 0.26
CA THR A 118 13.86 -5.23 1.06
C THR A 118 13.90 -4.65 2.46
N GLN A 119 13.73 -5.49 3.48
CA GLN A 119 13.78 -5.10 4.89
C GLN A 119 12.87 -3.89 5.20
N THR A 120 11.70 -3.84 4.58
CA THR A 120 10.65 -2.85 4.88
C THR A 120 9.69 -3.42 5.92
N THR A 121 9.08 -2.55 6.73
CA THR A 121 8.10 -2.97 7.74
C THR A 121 6.78 -3.42 7.11
N ASN A 122 6.46 -2.95 5.90
CA ASN A 122 5.35 -3.44 5.09
C ASN A 122 5.81 -3.60 3.64
N GLY A 123 5.15 -4.48 2.90
CA GLY A 123 5.35 -4.59 1.47
C GLY A 123 4.43 -3.60 0.75
N VAL A 124 3.29 -4.10 0.30
CA VAL A 124 2.22 -3.32 -0.33
C VAL A 124 1.05 -3.19 0.63
N ARG A 125 0.62 -1.95 0.90
CA ARG A 125 -0.32 -1.65 1.98
C ARG A 125 -1.43 -0.71 1.53
N ILE A 126 -2.66 -1.01 1.91
CA ILE A 126 -3.81 -0.09 1.84
C ILE A 126 -4.30 0.16 3.27
N LYS A 127 -4.35 1.43 3.70
CA LYS A 127 -4.77 1.83 5.05
C LYS A 127 -5.89 2.87 4.99
N THR A 128 -7.04 2.59 5.62
CA THR A 128 -8.18 3.52 5.68
C THR A 128 -8.63 3.72 7.12
N TRP A 129 -8.93 4.97 7.48
CA TRP A 129 -9.29 5.33 8.85
C TRP A 129 -10.62 4.73 9.29
N GLN A 130 -10.59 4.12 10.46
CA GLN A 130 -11.78 3.74 11.22
C GLN A 130 -12.40 4.97 11.92
N ALA A 131 -13.68 4.86 12.28
CA ALA A 131 -14.32 5.82 13.17
C ALA A 131 -13.64 5.87 14.54
N ARG A 132 -13.76 7.01 15.21
CA ARG A 132 -13.38 7.15 16.62
C ARG A 132 -14.61 6.96 17.49
N SER A 133 -14.35 6.61 18.76
CA SER A 133 -15.28 6.31 19.85
C SER A 133 -16.73 6.82 19.72
N PRO A 134 -17.77 6.10 20.21
CA PRO A 134 -19.18 6.52 20.13
C PRO A 134 -19.49 7.85 20.81
N PHE A 135 -18.59 8.37 21.66
CA PHE A 135 -18.69 9.72 22.25
C PHE A 135 -18.08 10.81 21.36
N SER A 136 -17.40 10.43 20.28
CA SER A 136 -16.85 11.28 19.24
C SER A 136 -17.78 11.23 18.03
N MET A 137 -18.27 12.38 17.56
CA MET A 137 -19.01 12.48 16.29
C MET A 137 -18.09 12.30 15.05
N ILE A 138 -17.06 11.46 15.14
CA ILE A 138 -16.08 11.23 14.07
C ILE A 138 -16.27 9.82 13.52
N PHE A 139 -16.96 9.75 12.39
CA PHE A 139 -17.18 8.54 11.62
C PHE A 139 -15.89 8.05 10.95
N GLY A 140 -15.93 6.81 10.45
CA GLY A 140 -14.88 6.30 9.57
C GLY A 140 -14.93 7.04 8.25
N GLY A 141 -13.87 6.90 7.45
CA GLY A 141 -13.82 7.54 6.14
C GLY A 141 -14.94 7.09 5.21
N SER A 142 -15.15 7.86 4.13
CA SER A 142 -16.05 7.48 3.03
C SER A 142 -15.35 7.67 1.68
N GLY A 143 -15.97 7.24 0.58
CA GLY A 143 -15.36 7.24 -0.75
C GLY A 143 -14.79 5.87 -1.10
N PHE A 144 -13.69 5.82 -1.87
CA PHE A 144 -13.19 4.56 -2.41
C PHE A 144 -11.67 4.51 -2.62
N ALA A 145 -11.10 3.33 -2.50
CA ALA A 145 -9.82 2.90 -3.06
C ALA A 145 -10.12 1.80 -4.08
N ARG A 146 -10.01 2.11 -5.38
CA ARG A 146 -10.50 1.19 -6.43
C ARG A 146 -9.55 1.00 -7.61
N ASN A 147 -9.64 -0.17 -8.24
CA ASN A 147 -8.84 -0.51 -9.42
C ASN A 147 -7.33 -0.30 -9.14
N ILE A 148 -6.82 -1.10 -8.20
CA ILE A 148 -5.43 -1.04 -7.74
C ILE A 148 -4.77 -2.37 -8.09
N SER A 149 -3.58 -2.34 -8.67
CA SER A 149 -2.84 -3.57 -9.00
C SER A 149 -1.39 -3.50 -8.55
N PHE A 150 -0.97 -4.55 -7.87
CA PHE A 150 0.43 -4.83 -7.52
C PHE A 150 0.87 -6.04 -8.34
N VAL A 151 1.80 -5.84 -9.27
CA VAL A 151 2.19 -6.85 -10.26
C VAL A 151 3.69 -7.09 -10.23
N ASN A 152 4.13 -8.34 -10.17
CA ASN A 152 5.55 -8.70 -10.12
C ASN A 152 6.29 -7.97 -8.99
N ILE A 153 5.91 -8.25 -7.74
CA ILE A 153 6.52 -7.62 -6.57
C ILE A 153 7.42 -8.64 -5.88
N THR A 154 8.68 -8.27 -5.68
CA THR A 154 9.65 -9.09 -4.95
C THR A 154 9.79 -8.60 -3.51
N MET A 155 9.68 -9.49 -2.53
CA MET A 155 9.81 -9.20 -1.10
C MET A 155 11.05 -9.88 -0.52
N ASN A 156 11.90 -9.15 0.19
CA ASN A 156 13.09 -9.69 0.83
C ASN A 156 13.09 -9.33 2.32
N GLY A 157 12.69 -10.27 3.18
CA GLY A 157 12.67 -10.08 4.63
C GLY A 157 11.68 -9.00 5.10
N VAL A 158 10.60 -8.80 4.35
CA VAL A 158 9.60 -7.76 4.64
C VAL A 158 8.76 -8.17 5.85
N THR A 159 8.52 -7.26 6.81
CA THR A 159 7.83 -7.63 8.06
C THR A 159 6.35 -7.97 7.85
N HIS A 160 5.63 -7.18 7.04
CA HIS A 160 4.24 -7.46 6.68
C HIS A 160 4.03 -7.28 5.17
N PRO A 161 4.24 -8.33 4.35
CA PRO A 161 4.24 -8.25 2.90
C PRO A 161 2.98 -7.67 2.24
N ILE A 162 1.78 -8.17 2.58
CA ILE A 162 0.52 -7.70 1.98
C ILE A 162 -0.45 -7.31 3.08
N ILE A 163 -0.89 -6.05 3.08
CA ILE A 163 -1.85 -5.52 4.06
C ILE A 163 -2.99 -4.76 3.38
N ILE A 164 -4.22 -5.08 3.76
CA ILE A 164 -5.36 -4.16 3.71
C ILE A 164 -5.83 -3.97 5.14
N ASP A 165 -5.85 -2.72 5.62
CA ASP A 165 -6.28 -2.35 6.96
C ASP A 165 -7.34 -1.25 6.89
N GLN A 166 -8.61 -1.63 6.96
CA GLN A 166 -9.72 -0.69 7.10
C GLN A 166 -9.98 -0.27 8.55
N TYR A 167 -9.19 -0.78 9.50
CA TYR A 167 -9.26 -0.47 10.93
C TYR A 167 -8.13 0.48 11.36
N TYR A 168 -7.53 1.21 10.42
CA TYR A 168 -6.35 2.02 10.69
C TYR A 168 -6.67 3.11 11.72
N CYS A 169 -6.04 3.00 12.89
CA CYS A 169 -6.26 3.88 14.02
C CYS A 169 -4.97 4.07 14.84
N PRO A 170 -3.96 4.78 14.30
CA PRO A 170 -2.75 5.03 15.05
C PRO A 170 -3.04 5.97 16.23
N ASN A 171 -2.58 5.58 17.42
CA ASN A 171 -2.55 6.42 18.62
C ASN A 171 -3.93 6.97 19.06
N SER A 172 -5.01 6.19 18.91
CA SER A 172 -6.35 6.60 19.31
C SER A 172 -7.18 5.42 19.81
N VAL A 173 -8.17 5.69 20.67
CA VAL A 173 -9.23 4.72 20.99
C VAL A 173 -10.24 4.75 19.85
N CYS A 174 -10.27 3.69 19.05
CA CYS A 174 -11.25 3.50 17.99
C CYS A 174 -12.22 2.38 18.33
N ASP A 175 -13.49 2.61 18.05
CA ASP A 175 -14.56 1.64 18.18
C ASP A 175 -15.03 1.23 16.79
N VAL A 176 -15.52 0.00 16.64
CA VAL A 176 -16.02 -0.52 15.37
C VAL A 176 -17.33 0.20 15.03
N HIS A 177 -17.39 0.82 13.85
CA HIS A 177 -18.51 1.64 13.40
C HIS A 177 -18.83 1.38 11.92
N GLU A 178 -19.99 1.86 11.50
CA GLU A 178 -20.67 1.49 10.24
C GLU A 178 -20.07 2.07 8.95
N SER A 179 -19.14 3.04 9.02
CA SER A 179 -18.55 3.67 7.83
C SER A 179 -17.07 3.33 7.65
N ALA A 180 -16.69 3.03 6.41
CA ALA A 180 -15.31 2.91 5.99
C ALA A 180 -15.19 3.32 4.51
N VAL A 181 -13.97 3.66 4.09
CA VAL A 181 -13.64 3.86 2.67
C VAL A 181 -13.78 2.51 1.97
N GLU A 182 -14.56 2.43 0.89
CA GLU A 182 -14.73 1.20 0.12
C GLU A 182 -13.40 0.77 -0.51
N VAL A 183 -13.01 -0.50 -0.37
CA VAL A 183 -11.84 -1.05 -1.06
C VAL A 183 -12.33 -2.10 -2.06
N ILE A 184 -12.18 -1.80 -3.35
CA ILE A 184 -12.74 -2.63 -4.42
C ILE A 184 -11.76 -2.83 -5.59
N ASP A 185 -11.78 -4.02 -6.21
CA ASP A 185 -10.95 -4.34 -7.37
C ASP A 185 -9.45 -4.14 -7.12
N VAL A 186 -8.92 -4.83 -6.10
CA VAL A 186 -7.50 -4.84 -5.77
C VAL A 186 -6.87 -6.16 -6.21
N LYS A 187 -5.80 -6.08 -6.99
CA LYS A 187 -5.14 -7.25 -7.58
C LYS A 187 -3.70 -7.37 -7.09
N TYR A 188 -3.33 -8.57 -6.64
CA TYR A 188 -1.96 -8.96 -6.31
C TYR A 188 -1.57 -10.09 -7.26
N ILE A 189 -0.66 -9.81 -8.19
CA ILE A 189 -0.31 -10.74 -9.28
C ILE A 189 1.20 -10.95 -9.29
N GLY A 190 1.67 -12.18 -9.12
CA GLY A 190 3.11 -12.45 -9.14
C GLY A 190 3.86 -11.81 -7.98
N VAL A 191 3.29 -11.84 -6.77
CA VAL A 191 3.97 -11.36 -5.55
C VAL A 191 4.76 -12.51 -4.95
N THR A 192 6.08 -12.39 -4.83
CA THR A 192 6.96 -13.47 -4.41
C THR A 192 8.01 -12.99 -3.43
N GLY A 193 8.37 -13.78 -2.42
CA GLY A 193 9.47 -13.42 -1.53
C GLY A 193 9.32 -13.87 -0.08
N SER A 194 10.20 -13.35 0.78
CA SER A 194 10.25 -13.70 2.19
C SER A 194 9.61 -12.66 3.12
N SER A 195 8.91 -13.17 4.13
CA SER A 195 8.37 -12.44 5.27
C SER A 195 9.27 -12.61 6.49
N SER A 196 9.51 -11.56 7.27
CA SER A 196 10.20 -11.66 8.58
C SER A 196 9.26 -11.91 9.76
N ARG A 197 7.96 -12.09 9.49
CA ARG A 197 6.93 -12.49 10.46
C ARG A 197 6.03 -13.57 9.88
N ASP A 198 5.39 -14.31 10.78
CA ASP A 198 4.43 -15.36 10.46
C ASP A 198 3.29 -14.83 9.57
N VAL A 199 2.63 -13.73 9.95
CA VAL A 199 1.48 -13.21 9.18
C VAL A 199 1.97 -12.45 7.95
N ALA A 200 2.02 -13.14 6.81
CA ALA A 200 2.50 -12.58 5.55
C ALA A 200 1.41 -11.84 4.75
N VAL A 201 0.14 -12.22 4.97
CA VAL A 201 -1.03 -11.63 4.31
C VAL A 201 -2.06 -11.26 5.37
N ALA A 202 -2.43 -9.98 5.45
CA ALA A 202 -3.47 -9.50 6.36
C ALA A 202 -4.52 -8.68 5.59
N LEU A 203 -5.74 -9.22 5.46
CA LEU A 203 -6.88 -8.55 4.84
C LEU A 203 -7.92 -8.24 5.93
N ASN A 204 -7.79 -7.07 6.54
CA ASN A 204 -8.63 -6.62 7.65
C ASN A 204 -9.66 -5.62 7.14
N CYS A 205 -10.77 -6.15 6.63
CA CYS A 205 -11.82 -5.34 6.03
C CYS A 205 -12.99 -5.11 6.98
N SER A 206 -13.66 -3.97 6.82
CA SER A 206 -14.81 -3.56 7.62
C SER A 206 -15.97 -4.54 7.46
N GLN A 207 -16.65 -4.83 8.56
CA GLN A 207 -17.86 -5.65 8.54
C GLN A 207 -19.02 -4.96 7.79
N SER A 208 -19.13 -3.64 7.89
CA SER A 208 -20.20 -2.87 7.24
C SER A 208 -19.89 -2.50 5.80
N VAL A 209 -18.60 -2.39 5.45
CA VAL A 209 -18.11 -2.07 4.10
C VAL A 209 -16.99 -3.06 3.74
N PRO A 210 -17.35 -4.33 3.45
CA PRO A 210 -16.37 -5.37 3.13
C PRO A 210 -15.55 -5.03 1.89
N CYS A 211 -14.32 -5.54 1.83
CA CYS A 211 -13.53 -5.43 0.60
C CYS A 211 -14.09 -6.38 -0.46
N ASN A 212 -14.21 -5.93 -1.70
CA ASN A 212 -14.75 -6.75 -2.80
C ASN A 212 -13.81 -6.77 -4.01
N GLY A 213 -13.89 -7.82 -4.82
CA GLY A 213 -13.07 -7.92 -6.03
C GLY A 213 -11.57 -8.06 -5.73
N ILE A 214 -11.20 -8.63 -4.58
CA ILE A 214 -9.80 -8.92 -4.26
C ILE A 214 -9.33 -10.11 -5.10
N VAL A 215 -8.25 -9.95 -5.87
CA VAL A 215 -7.68 -11.04 -6.67
C VAL A 215 -6.26 -11.30 -6.22
N MET A 216 -5.96 -12.54 -5.85
CA MET A 216 -4.60 -13.02 -5.65
C MET A 216 -4.28 -14.07 -6.70
N ASP A 217 -3.23 -13.85 -7.47
CA ASP A 217 -2.82 -14.70 -8.58
C ASP A 217 -1.30 -14.90 -8.50
N SER A 218 -0.86 -16.14 -8.34
CA SER A 218 0.58 -16.46 -8.26
C SER A 218 1.27 -15.68 -7.14
N VAL A 219 0.73 -15.76 -5.92
CA VAL A 219 1.31 -15.14 -4.72
C VAL A 219 2.05 -16.20 -3.93
N ASN A 220 3.37 -16.09 -3.81
CA ASN A 220 4.20 -17.10 -3.14
C ASN A 220 5.11 -16.46 -2.10
N LEU A 221 4.66 -16.45 -0.85
CA LEU A 221 5.41 -15.91 0.28
C LEU A 221 5.89 -17.05 1.18
N TRP A 222 7.11 -16.94 1.70
CA TRP A 222 7.67 -17.88 2.67
C TRP A 222 8.29 -17.14 3.86
N HIS A 223 8.54 -17.84 4.96
CA HIS A 223 9.19 -17.21 6.10
C HIS A 223 10.69 -17.03 5.83
N ALA A 224 11.28 -15.94 6.30
CA ALA A 224 12.71 -15.67 6.11
C ALA A 224 13.61 -16.63 6.90
N ASN A 225 13.10 -17.20 8.00
CA ASN A 225 13.77 -18.24 8.76
C ASN A 225 13.40 -19.62 8.22
N GLU A 226 14.40 -20.47 8.06
CA GLU A 226 14.21 -21.85 7.60
C GLU A 226 13.38 -22.67 8.61
N GLY A 227 12.40 -23.41 8.11
CA GLY A 227 11.52 -24.26 8.92
C GLY A 227 10.30 -23.56 9.52
N GLU A 228 10.18 -22.24 9.38
CA GLU A 228 8.98 -21.49 9.77
C GLU A 228 8.04 -21.31 8.57
N GLU A 229 6.74 -21.29 8.85
CA GLU A 229 5.69 -21.13 7.84
C GLU A 229 5.00 -19.78 7.99
N VAL A 230 4.60 -19.20 6.86
CA VAL A 230 3.77 -18.00 6.86
C VAL A 230 2.29 -18.33 6.93
N GLN A 231 1.52 -17.41 7.48
CA GLN A 231 0.09 -17.48 7.70
C GLN A 231 -0.61 -16.30 7.03
N SER A 232 -1.91 -16.47 6.78
CA SER A 232 -2.78 -15.37 6.39
C SER A 232 -3.83 -15.08 7.47
N HIS A 233 -4.22 -13.82 7.56
CA HIS A 233 -5.40 -13.38 8.29
C HIS A 233 -6.35 -12.70 7.32
N CYS A 234 -7.63 -13.08 7.34
CA CYS A 234 -8.62 -12.43 6.50
C CYS A 234 -9.99 -12.33 7.18
N ILE A 235 -10.56 -11.13 7.17
CA ILE A 235 -11.90 -10.84 7.65
C ILE A 235 -12.62 -9.93 6.65
N ASN A 236 -13.87 -10.24 6.35
CA ASN A 236 -14.78 -9.44 5.51
C ASN A 236 -14.21 -9.03 4.14
N ALA A 237 -13.39 -9.88 3.51
CA ALA A 237 -12.91 -9.66 2.15
C ALA A 237 -13.45 -10.74 1.21
N ASN A 238 -13.94 -10.31 0.05
CA ASN A 238 -14.51 -11.17 -0.97
C ASN A 238 -13.69 -11.09 -2.25
N GLY A 239 -13.44 -12.24 -2.87
CA GLY A 239 -12.60 -12.30 -4.05
C GLY A 239 -12.18 -13.71 -4.42
N SER A 240 -11.08 -13.81 -5.17
CA SER A 240 -10.55 -15.08 -5.65
C SER A 240 -9.03 -15.21 -5.50
N ALA A 241 -8.59 -16.45 -5.29
CA ALA A 241 -7.20 -16.87 -5.28
C ALA A 241 -6.99 -17.92 -6.39
N ARG A 242 -5.94 -17.80 -7.20
CA ARG A 242 -5.64 -18.74 -8.30
C ARG A 242 -4.14 -18.87 -8.57
N ASN A 243 -3.75 -19.89 -9.34
CA ASN A 243 -2.37 -20.18 -9.75
C ASN A 243 -1.37 -20.19 -8.58
N GLN A 244 -1.66 -21.00 -7.55
CA GLN A 244 -0.88 -21.09 -6.30
C GLN A 244 -0.83 -19.77 -5.49
N VAL A 245 -1.45 -19.81 -4.30
CA VAL A 245 -1.41 -18.70 -3.33
C VAL A 245 -0.94 -19.26 -1.99
N THR A 246 0.26 -18.86 -1.58
CA THR A 246 0.91 -19.22 -0.32
C THR A 246 1.27 -17.94 0.44
N PRO A 247 0.81 -17.76 1.69
CA PRO A 247 -0.11 -18.66 2.42
C PRO A 247 -1.52 -18.66 1.83
N ALA A 248 -2.26 -19.76 2.03
CA ALA A 248 -3.66 -19.84 1.61
C ALA A 248 -4.49 -18.78 2.36
N VAL A 249 -5.39 -18.09 1.65
CA VAL A 249 -6.22 -17.00 2.19
C VAL A 249 -7.68 -17.44 2.27
N SER A 250 -8.16 -17.72 3.49
CA SER A 250 -9.41 -18.46 3.74
C SER A 250 -10.69 -17.80 3.23
N CYS A 251 -10.73 -16.47 3.18
CA CYS A 251 -11.90 -15.70 2.72
C CYS A 251 -12.00 -15.59 1.19
N LEU A 252 -10.94 -15.96 0.45
CA LEU A 252 -10.93 -15.86 -1.01
C LEU A 252 -11.32 -17.20 -1.63
N THR A 253 -12.23 -17.15 -2.60
CA THR A 253 -12.67 -18.35 -3.33
C THR A 253 -11.53 -18.89 -4.20
N GLN A 254 -11.24 -20.18 -4.09
CA GLN A 254 -10.22 -20.80 -4.94
C GLN A 254 -10.75 -20.93 -6.36
N GLY A 255 -10.12 -20.24 -7.31
CA GLY A 255 -10.38 -20.43 -8.73
C GLY A 255 -9.72 -21.73 -9.17
N ASN A 256 -10.53 -22.71 -9.59
CA ASN A 256 -10.00 -23.91 -10.24
C ASN A 256 -9.14 -23.49 -11.44
N LEU A 257 -7.96 -24.10 -11.57
CA LEU A 257 -7.21 -24.11 -12.82
C LEU A 257 -8.17 -24.64 -13.88
N ALA A 258 -8.59 -23.79 -14.82
CA ALA A 258 -9.20 -24.29 -16.05
C ALA A 258 -8.10 -25.11 -16.74
N SER A 259 -8.31 -26.43 -16.75
CA SER A 259 -7.54 -27.44 -17.47
C SER A 259 -7.38 -27.11 -18.94
#